data_AF-A0A2U3HBB4-F1
#
_entry.id   AF-A0A2U3HBB4-F1
#
_cell.length_a   1.000
_cell.length_b   1.000
_cell.length_c   1.000
_cell.angle_alpha   90.00
_cell.angle_beta   90.00
_cell.angle_gamma   90.00
#
_symmetry.space_group_name_H-M   'P 1'
#
loop_
_entity.id
_entity.type
_entity.pdbx_description
1 polymer ?
#
loop_
_entity_poly.entity_id
_entity_poly.type
_entity_poly.pdbx_seq_one_letter_code
_entity_poly.pdbx_strand_id
1 'polypeptide(L)' 'MSYVNPDPEPERTTGLEPGGGVPPGETPPAESSMPEAGPYQAESHARGWAKGPMTVILILVVLVAAFFLAYALVLIL' A
#
# COMPACT_ATOMS: atom_id res chain seq x y z
N MET A 1 -21.17 -13.91 -3.41
CA MET A 1 -20.17 -12.88 -3.78
C MET A 1 -20.59 -12.32 -5.13
N SER A 2 -20.85 -11.02 -5.26
CA SER A 2 -21.12 -10.40 -6.57
C SER A 2 -19.78 -10.12 -7.25
N TYR A 3 -19.59 -10.60 -8.47
CA TYR A 3 -18.42 -10.26 -9.29
C TYR A 3 -18.69 -8.92 -9.96
N VAL A 4 -17.81 -7.95 -9.77
CA VAL A 4 -17.84 -6.69 -10.52
C VAL A 4 -16.90 -6.86 -11.70
N ASN A 5 -17.44 -6.76 -12.92
CA ASN A 5 -16.62 -6.74 -14.11
C ASN A 5 -15.87 -5.39 -14.15
N PRO A 6 -14.52 -5.38 -14.15
CA PRO A 6 -13.77 -4.14 -14.29
C PRO A 6 -13.83 -3.55 -15.71
N ASP A 7 -14.25 -4.35 -16.70
CA ASP A 7 -14.34 -3.90 -18.08
C ASP A 7 -15.47 -2.87 -18.26
N PRO A 8 -15.25 -1.86 -19.12
CA PRO A 8 -16.28 -0.89 -19.48
C PRO A 8 -17.50 -1.59 -20.11
N GLU A 9 -18.69 -1.19 -19.68
CA GLU A 9 -19.94 -1.73 -20.24
C GLU A 9 -20.15 -1.19 -21.67
N PRO A 10 -20.38 -2.05 -22.68
CA PRO A 10 -20.64 -1.62 -24.07
C PRO A 10 -21.85 -0.69 -24.20
N GLU A 11 -22.89 -0.89 -23.38
CA GLU A 11 -24.09 -0.05 -23.37
C GLU A 11 -23.84 1.37 -22.85
N ARG A 12 -22.71 1.58 -22.15
CA ARG A 12 -22.36 2.85 -21.50
C ARG A 12 -21.08 3.46 -22.06
N THR A 13 -20.44 2.80 -23.01
CA THR A 13 -19.15 3.21 -23.58
C THR A 13 -19.32 3.43 -25.08
N THR A 14 -19.27 4.67 -25.51
CA THR A 14 -19.42 5.03 -26.92
C THR A 14 -18.34 4.37 -27.77
N GLY A 15 -18.74 3.73 -28.87
CA GLY A 15 -17.83 3.08 -29.82
C GLY A 15 -17.30 1.72 -29.36
N LEU A 16 -17.63 1.25 -28.16
CA LEU A 16 -17.21 -0.07 -27.69
C LEU A 16 -18.13 -1.15 -28.28
N GLU A 17 -17.58 -2.01 -29.14
CA GLU A 17 -18.33 -3.18 -29.60
C GLU A 17 -18.44 -4.25 -28.50
N PRO A 18 -19.45 -5.14 -28.54
CA PRO A 18 -19.61 -6.23 -27.56
C PRO A 18 -18.39 -7.15 -27.43
N GLY A 19 -17.49 -7.16 -28.43
CA GLY A 19 -16.23 -7.90 -28.40
C GLY A 19 -15.07 -7.19 -27.71
N GLY A 20 -15.29 -6.00 -27.12
CA GLY A 20 -14.24 -5.20 -26.46
C GLY A 20 -13.41 -4.33 -27.40
N GLY A 21 -13.78 -4.26 -28.68
CA GLY A 21 -13.11 -3.45 -29.70
C GLY A 21 -13.65 -2.02 -29.78
N VAL A 22 -12.94 -1.19 -30.55
CA VAL A 22 -13.47 0.09 -31.05
C VAL A 22 -13.13 0.23 -32.54
N PRO A 23 -13.85 1.07 -33.31
CA PRO A 23 -13.53 1.34 -34.70
C PRO A 23 -12.11 1.90 -34.90
N PRO A 24 -11.49 1.67 -36.08
CA PRO A 24 -10.18 2.22 -36.38
C PRO A 24 -10.16 3.75 -36.29
N GLY A 25 -9.16 4.31 -35.58
CA GLY A 25 -8.99 5.75 -35.39
C GLY A 25 -9.55 6.28 -34.06
N GLU A 26 -10.39 5.50 -33.38
CA GLU A 26 -10.80 5.77 -32.00
C GLU A 26 -9.72 5.29 -31.02
N THR A 27 -9.66 5.92 -29.84
CA THR A 27 -8.76 5.44 -28.77
C THR A 27 -9.46 4.30 -28.02
N PRO A 28 -8.88 3.09 -27.92
CA PRO A 28 -9.45 2.00 -27.15
C PRO A 28 -9.70 2.41 -25.69
N PRO A 29 -10.75 1.89 -25.03
CA PRO A 29 -11.00 2.21 -23.64
C PRO A 29 -9.86 1.71 -22.74
N ALA A 30 -9.64 2.40 -21.62
CA ALA A 30 -8.63 1.99 -20.65
C ALA A 30 -8.95 0.60 -20.10
N GLU A 31 -7.98 -0.31 -20.16
CA GLU A 31 -8.08 -1.61 -19.49
C GLU A 31 -8.05 -1.41 -17.98
N SER A 32 -9.01 -2.00 -17.28
CA SER A 32 -9.04 -2.01 -15.81
C SER A 32 -8.60 -3.38 -15.35
N SER A 33 -7.34 -3.53 -14.92
CA SER A 33 -6.82 -4.85 -14.53
C SER A 33 -7.34 -5.34 -13.18
N MET A 34 -8.04 -4.50 -12.41
CA MET A 34 -8.50 -4.81 -11.06
C MET A 34 -9.77 -4.00 -10.72
N PRO A 35 -10.93 -4.63 -10.47
CA PRO A 35 -12.01 -3.94 -9.80
C PRO A 35 -11.53 -3.56 -8.38
N GLU A 36 -11.83 -2.34 -7.93
CA GLU A 36 -11.45 -1.84 -6.59
C GLU A 36 -9.95 -1.52 -6.36
N ALA A 37 -9.13 -1.31 -7.40
CA ALA A 37 -7.71 -0.94 -7.22
C ALA A 37 -7.43 0.57 -6.94
N GLY A 38 -8.46 1.39 -6.72
CA GLY A 38 -8.35 2.83 -6.38
C GLY A 38 -8.57 3.10 -4.87
N PRO A 39 -7.90 4.09 -4.25
CA PRO A 39 -7.58 4.02 -2.82
C PRO A 39 -8.68 4.64 -1.94
N TYR A 40 -9.49 3.81 -1.26
CA TYR A 40 -10.14 4.25 -0.01
C TYR A 40 -9.39 3.71 1.20
N GLN A 41 -8.37 4.46 1.59
CA GLN A 41 -7.63 4.27 2.84
C GLN A 41 -7.77 5.55 3.69
N ALA A 42 -9.00 5.97 3.99
CA ALA A 42 -9.21 7.06 4.96
C ALA A 42 -8.70 6.69 6.37
N GLU A 43 -8.55 5.38 6.63
CA GLU A 43 -8.30 4.80 7.95
C GLU A 43 -6.96 4.05 8.06
N SER A 44 -6.12 3.98 7.00
CA SER A 44 -5.05 2.96 6.92
C SER A 44 -3.85 3.17 7.84
N HIS A 45 -3.89 4.20 8.68
CA HIS A 45 -2.98 4.32 9.80
C HIS A 45 -3.82 4.59 11.04
N ALA A 46 -4.11 3.55 11.83
CA ALA A 46 -4.65 3.71 13.17
C ALA A 46 -3.68 4.64 13.93
N ARG A 47 -4.09 5.90 14.09
CA ARG A 47 -3.31 7.02 14.64
C ARG A 47 -2.81 6.66 16.03
N GLY A 48 -1.66 6.00 16.13
CA GLY A 48 -1.14 5.49 17.41
C GLY A 48 -0.29 4.22 17.32
N TRP A 49 -0.41 3.42 16.25
CA TRP A 49 0.35 2.16 16.13
C TRP A 49 1.87 2.34 16.05
N ALA A 50 2.35 3.49 15.57
CA ALA A 50 3.79 3.78 15.52
C ALA A 50 4.43 3.94 16.92
N LYS A 51 3.67 4.30 17.96
CA LYS A 51 4.23 4.61 19.28
C LYS A 51 4.79 3.38 19.99
N GLY A 52 4.09 2.25 19.93
CA GLY A 52 4.50 1.00 20.60
C GLY A 52 5.87 0.50 20.11
N PRO A 53 6.03 0.21 18.80
CA PRO A 53 7.31 -0.21 18.24
C PRO A 53 8.42 0.82 18.44
N MET A 54 8.13 2.12 18.29
CA MET A 54 9.12 3.19 18.51
C MET A 54 9.65 3.16 19.95
N THR A 55 8.79 3.05 20.96
CA THR A 55 9.21 2.95 22.36
C THR A 55 10.06 1.71 22.63
N VAL A 56 9.70 0.56 22.07
CA VAL A 56 10.49 -0.69 22.20
C VAL A 56 11.88 -0.53 21.60
N ILE A 57 11.98 0.06 20.40
CA ILE A 57 13.26 0.32 19.73
C ILE A 57 14.13 1.26 20.58
N LEU A 58 13.55 2.34 21.12
CA LEU A 58 14.31 3.29 21.96
C LEU A 58 14.85 2.62 23.23
N ILE A 59 14.06 1.79 23.90
CA ILE A 59 14.50 1.04 25.09
C ILE A 59 15.67 0.11 24.72
N LEU A 60 15.55 -0.63 23.61
CA LEU A 60 16.60 -1.54 23.14
C LEU A 60 17.91 -0.78 22.86
N VAL A 61 17.83 0.37 22.18
CA VAL A 61 19.00 1.21 21.89
C VAL A 61 19.70 1.66 23.18
N VAL A 62 18.95 2.10 24.18
CA VAL A 62 19.51 2.53 25.47
C VAL A 62 20.19 1.36 26.19
N LEU A 63 19.58 0.17 26.20
CA LEU A 63 20.18 -1.03 26.80
C LEU A 63 21.49 -1.42 26.12
N VAL A 64 21.51 -1.41 24.78
CA VAL A 64 22.72 -1.74 24.00
C VAL A 64 23.82 -0.70 24.26
N ALA A 65 23.48 0.59 24.28
CA ALA A 65 24.44 1.66 24.57
C ALA A 65 25.02 1.52 25.99
N ALA A 66 24.18 1.24 26.99
CA ALA A 66 24.61 1.03 28.37
C ALA A 66 25.53 -0.21 28.50
N PHE A 67 25.24 -1.29 27.78
CA PHE A 67 26.10 -2.47 27.73
C PHE A 67 27.49 -2.13 27.20
N PHE A 68 27.58 -1.44 26.05
CA PHE A 68 28.87 -1.05 25.49
C PHE A 68 29.63 -0.06 26.38
N LEU A 69 28.93 0.86 27.03
CA LEU A 69 29.54 1.77 27.99
C LEU A 69 30.15 1.00 29.18
N ALA A 70 29.40 0.07 29.77
CA ALA A 70 29.89 -0.77 30.86
C ALA A 70 31.08 -1.63 30.41
N TYR A 71 31.00 -2.25 29.23
CA TYR A 71 32.09 -3.03 28.64
C TYR A 71 33.35 -2.19 28.44
N ALA A 72 33.23 -0.96 27.92
CA ALA A 72 34.35 -0.06 27.75
C ALA A 72 34.99 0.32 29.11
N LEU A 73 34.19 0.59 30.14
CA LEU A 73 34.70 0.86 31.49
C LEU A 73 35.45 -0.34 32.07
N VAL A 74 34.96 -1.56 31.87
CA VAL A 74 35.64 -2.80 32.28
C VAL A 74 36.97 -2.99 31.56
N LEU A 75 37.08 -2.61 30.29
CA LEU A 75 38.33 -2.72 29.54
C LEU A 75 39.36 -1.64 29.89
N ILE A 76 38.91 -0.48 30.37
CA ILE A 76 39.76 0.66 30.72
C ILE A 76 40.37 0.53 32.13
N LEU A 77 39.64 -0.09 33.05
CA LEU A 77 40.08 -0.33 34.43
C LEU A 77 41.02 -1.53 34.53
#